data_AF-A0A7X7F096-F1
#
_entry.id   AF-A0A7X7F096-F1
#
_cell.length_a   1.000
_cell.length_b   1.000
_cell.length_c   1.000
_cell.angle_alpha   90.00
_cell.angle_beta   90.00
_cell.angle_gamma   90.00
#
_symmetry.space_group_name_H-M   'P 1'
#
loop_
_entity.id
_entity.type
_entity.pdbx_description
1 polymer ?
#
loop_
_entity_poly.entity_id
_entity_poly.type
_entity_poly.pdbx_seq_one_letter_code
_entity_poly.pdbx_strand_id
1 'polypeptide(L)'
;MPRRRPRKIIKTTDVAPRLRKALAKRKKGDLVDFLVQLATENRGVLRQLDTTFGLEASPDELVAATRQAIADATDYDDRDINYNFDYDYAAYEAVERNLTSLIKQKQLRLAMELSLELMDQGSEQVEMSDEGLMTSDIEECLAVVARALKKCDLPAGDVVAWCAEMAKRDRVGFIFDQELAALRSRFTT
;
A
#
# COMPACT_ATOMS: atom_id res chain seq x y z
N MET A 1 9.47 65.33 -19.68
CA MET A 1 9.15 63.95 -19.22
C MET A 1 9.27 62.98 -20.39
N PRO A 2 10.27 62.07 -20.43
CA PRO A 2 10.38 61.12 -21.52
C PRO A 2 9.41 59.93 -21.29
N ARG A 3 8.56 59.66 -22.28
CA ARG A 3 7.61 58.53 -22.25
C ARG A 3 8.37 57.20 -22.32
N ARG A 4 8.24 56.36 -21.29
CA ARG A 4 8.76 54.97 -21.27
C ARG A 4 8.06 54.16 -22.37
N ARG A 5 8.85 53.54 -23.25
CA ARG A 5 8.36 52.57 -24.25
C ARG A 5 7.90 51.29 -23.54
N PRO A 6 6.75 50.70 -23.90
CA PRO A 6 6.29 49.45 -23.31
C PRO A 6 7.23 48.30 -23.72
N ARG A 7 7.75 47.56 -22.73
CA ARG A 7 8.48 46.31 -22.95
C ARG A 7 7.53 45.30 -23.60
N LYS A 8 7.86 44.86 -24.82
CA LYS A 8 7.21 43.71 -25.46
C LYS A 8 7.43 42.48 -24.58
N ILE A 9 6.35 41.96 -24.01
CA ILE A 9 6.33 40.65 -23.37
C ILE A 9 6.52 39.62 -24.49
N ILE A 10 7.66 38.94 -24.48
CA ILE A 10 7.96 37.84 -25.39
C ILE A 10 6.98 36.71 -25.04
N LYS A 11 6.06 36.39 -25.94
CA LYS A 11 5.20 35.21 -25.82
C LYS A 11 6.10 33.97 -25.86
N THR A 12 6.21 33.28 -24.73
CA THR A 12 6.84 31.95 -24.65
C THR A 12 6.18 31.06 -25.70
N THR A 13 6.95 30.58 -26.66
CA THR A 13 6.43 29.81 -27.78
C THR A 13 6.05 28.44 -27.23
N ASP A 14 4.76 28.11 -27.22
CA ASP A 14 4.28 26.82 -26.72
C ASP A 14 4.88 25.69 -27.57
N VAL A 15 5.72 24.87 -26.94
CA VAL A 15 6.48 23.80 -27.58
C VAL A 15 5.61 22.54 -27.75
N ALA A 16 4.53 22.41 -26.97
CA ALA A 16 3.70 21.21 -26.93
C ALA A 16 3.05 20.86 -28.28
N PRO A 17 2.50 21.81 -29.08
CA PRO A 17 1.92 21.50 -30.39
C PRO A 17 2.94 20.98 -31.40
N ARG A 18 4.17 21.51 -31.37
CA ARG A 18 5.27 21.07 -32.25
C ARG A 18 5.74 19.67 -31.86
N LEU A 19 5.89 19.42 -30.56
CA LEU A 19 6.28 18.11 -30.03
C LEU A 19 5.23 17.05 -30.40
N ARG A 20 3.94 17.34 -30.18
CA ARG A 20 2.83 16.44 -30.54
C ARG A 20 2.87 16.07 -32.02
N LYS A 21 3.09 17.04 -32.92
CA LYS A 21 3.19 16.79 -34.36
C LYS A 21 4.40 15.92 -34.74
N ALA A 22 5.52 16.05 -34.03
CA ALA A 22 6.69 15.22 -34.25
C ALA A 22 6.48 13.78 -33.75
N LEU A 23 5.91 13.61 -32.55
CA LEU A 23 5.62 12.30 -31.96
C LEU A 23 4.57 11.53 -32.79
N ALA A 24 3.56 12.22 -33.34
CA ALA A 24 2.53 11.60 -34.18
C ALA A 24 3.06 10.92 -35.46
N LYS A 25 4.31 11.19 -35.86
CA LYS A 25 4.96 10.58 -37.03
C LYS A 25 5.79 9.33 -36.69
N ARG A 26 5.95 9.01 -35.41
CA ARG A 26 6.76 7.86 -34.95
C ARG A 26 5.91 6.60 -34.88
N LYS A 27 6.56 5.43 -34.94
CA LYS A 27 5.87 4.16 -34.73
C LYS A 27 5.52 4.03 -33.25
N LYS A 28 4.46 3.26 -32.95
CA LYS A 28 4.03 3.00 -31.57
C LYS A 28 5.15 2.39 -30.73
N GLY A 29 5.92 1.44 -31.28
CA GLY A 29 7.07 0.82 -30.60
C GLY A 29 8.11 1.86 -30.18
N ASP A 30 8.58 2.69 -31.13
CA ASP A 30 9.56 3.74 -30.86
C ASP A 30 9.12 4.72 -29.75
N LEU A 31 7.81 5.01 -29.67
CA LEU A 31 7.25 5.88 -28.62
C LEU A 31 7.20 5.18 -27.26
N VAL A 32 6.91 3.88 -27.23
CA VAL A 32 6.93 3.08 -26.01
C VAL A 32 8.36 2.97 -25.48
N ASP A 33 9.32 2.63 -26.33
CA ASP A 33 10.73 2.51 -25.94
C ASP A 33 11.27 3.83 -25.40
N PHE A 34 10.93 4.95 -26.05
CA PHE A 34 11.30 6.29 -25.60
C PHE A 34 10.66 6.65 -24.24
N LEU A 35 9.39 6.28 -24.01
CA LEU A 35 8.72 6.49 -22.72
C LEU A 35 9.34 5.66 -21.59
N VAL A 36 9.69 4.40 -21.87
CA VAL A 36 10.37 3.53 -20.90
C VAL A 36 11.73 4.12 -20.56
N GLN A 37 12.53 4.51 -21.56
CA GLN A 37 13.81 5.17 -21.34
C GLN A 37 13.67 6.44 -20.47
N LEU A 38 12.70 7.31 -20.79
CA LEU A 38 12.39 8.50 -20.00
C LEU A 38 12.04 8.17 -18.54
N ALA A 39 11.29 7.09 -18.32
CA ALA A 39 10.89 6.65 -16.98
C ALA A 39 12.08 6.09 -16.18
N THR A 40 12.96 5.32 -16.82
CA THR A 40 14.17 4.80 -16.19
C THR A 40 15.12 5.93 -15.78
N GLU A 41 15.23 6.96 -16.61
CA GLU A 41 16.10 8.13 -16.36
C GLU A 41 15.46 9.15 -15.39
N ASN A 42 14.15 9.09 -15.15
CA ASN A 42 13.43 10.06 -14.34
C ASN A 42 12.35 9.44 -13.44
N ARG A 43 12.63 9.40 -12.12
CA ARG A 43 11.71 8.91 -11.08
C ARG A 43 10.34 9.60 -11.08
N GLY A 44 10.27 10.89 -11.42
CA GLY A 44 9.01 11.63 -11.48
C GLY A 44 8.11 11.14 -12.62
N VAL A 45 8.71 10.86 -13.78
CA VAL A 45 8.01 10.26 -14.93
C VAL A 45 7.57 8.84 -14.59
N LEU A 46 8.42 8.03 -13.96
CA LEU A 46 8.06 6.68 -13.52
C LEU A 46 6.85 6.69 -12.57
N ARG A 47 6.85 7.53 -11.54
CA ARG A 47 5.70 7.66 -10.60
C ARG A 47 4.43 8.11 -11.31
N GLN A 48 4.54 9.05 -12.26
CA GLN A 48 3.39 9.51 -13.04
C GLN A 48 2.86 8.42 -13.97
N LEU A 49 3.74 7.66 -14.61
CA LEU A 49 3.35 6.53 -15.46
C LEU A 49 2.71 5.41 -14.63
N ASP A 50 3.26 5.10 -13.46
CA ASP A 50 2.68 4.14 -12.52
C ASP A 50 1.26 4.57 -12.11
N THR A 51 1.09 5.81 -11.68
CA THR A 51 -0.25 6.35 -11.35
C THR A 51 -1.22 6.35 -12.55
N THR A 52 -0.71 6.61 -13.77
CA THR A 52 -1.56 6.76 -14.97
C THR A 52 -1.91 5.42 -15.62
N PHE A 53 -0.99 4.46 -15.61
CA PHE A 53 -1.10 3.20 -16.34
C PHE A 53 -1.27 1.98 -15.41
N GLY A 54 -1.11 2.17 -14.10
CA GLY A 54 -1.21 1.11 -13.10
C GLY A 54 -0.15 0.05 -13.36
N LEU A 55 1.13 0.40 -13.20
CA LEU A 55 2.19 -0.59 -13.32
C LEU A 55 2.00 -1.57 -12.16
N GLU A 56 1.53 -2.78 -12.46
CA GLU A 56 1.41 -3.82 -11.45
C GLU A 56 2.81 -4.15 -10.94
N ALA A 57 3.12 -3.64 -9.74
CA ALA A 57 4.34 -4.00 -9.03
C ALA A 57 4.40 -5.53 -8.92
N SER A 58 5.58 -6.09 -9.12
CA SER A 58 5.78 -7.52 -8.96
C SER A 58 5.41 -7.98 -7.54
N PRO A 59 5.05 -9.25 -7.34
CA PRO A 59 4.81 -9.77 -6.00
C PRO A 59 5.95 -9.47 -5.02
N ASP A 60 7.20 -9.57 -5.46
CA ASP A 60 8.37 -9.31 -4.62
C ASP A 60 8.49 -7.83 -4.22
N GLU A 61 8.21 -6.91 -5.16
CA GLU A 61 8.16 -5.47 -4.87
C GLU A 61 7.01 -5.14 -3.91
N LEU A 62 5.83 -5.75 -4.10
CA LEU A 62 4.70 -5.58 -3.18
C LEU A 62 5.02 -6.12 -1.79
N VAL A 63 5.70 -7.26 -1.68
CA VAL A 63 6.13 -7.82 -0.39
C VAL A 63 7.09 -6.87 0.31
N ALA A 64 8.13 -6.41 -0.39
CA ALA A 64 9.09 -5.47 0.18
C ALA A 64 8.43 -4.15 0.60
N ALA A 65 7.55 -3.59 -0.24
CA ALA A 65 6.81 -2.37 0.06
C ALA A 65 5.82 -2.55 1.22
N THR A 66 5.17 -3.72 1.33
CA THR A 66 4.26 -4.00 2.46
C THR A 66 5.04 -4.09 3.77
N ARG A 67 6.19 -4.76 3.80
CA ARG A 67 7.02 -4.84 5.01
C ARG A 67 7.51 -3.48 5.47
N GLN A 68 7.94 -2.63 4.53
CA GLN A 68 8.32 -1.27 4.85
C GLN A 68 7.12 -0.49 5.40
N ALA A 69 5.96 -0.59 4.76
CA ALA A 69 4.75 0.10 5.24
C ALA A 69 4.29 -0.40 6.61
N ILE A 70 4.42 -1.70 6.92
CA ILE A 70 4.18 -2.22 8.27
C ILE A 70 5.15 -1.57 9.25
N ALA A 71 6.45 -1.59 8.97
CA ALA A 71 7.45 -1.00 9.83
C ALA A 71 7.21 0.50 10.07
N ASP A 72 6.87 1.26 9.02
CA ASP A 72 6.56 2.68 9.12
C ASP A 72 5.27 2.93 9.93
N ALA A 73 4.25 2.09 9.77
CA ALA A 73 2.98 2.20 10.48
C ALA A 73 3.11 1.90 11.98
N THR A 74 3.97 0.94 12.32
CA THR A 74 4.16 0.44 13.68
C THR A 74 5.36 1.05 14.39
N ASP A 75 6.08 2.00 13.76
CA ASP A 75 7.16 2.74 14.41
C ASP A 75 6.58 3.67 15.47
N TYR A 76 7.11 3.59 16.69
CA TYR A 76 6.76 4.50 17.78
C TYR A 76 8.00 4.76 18.64
N ASP A 77 8.03 5.90 19.32
CA ASP A 77 9.12 6.22 20.24
C ASP A 77 8.88 5.55 21.60
N ASP A 78 9.81 4.69 22.04
CA ASP A 78 9.75 4.05 23.35
C ASP A 78 9.62 5.04 24.52
N ARG A 79 10.00 6.31 24.32
CA ARG A 79 9.85 7.36 25.33
C ARG A 79 8.40 7.82 25.51
N ASP A 80 7.54 7.53 24.54
CA ASP A 80 6.13 7.92 24.49
C ASP A 80 5.18 6.77 24.87
N ILE A 81 5.70 5.64 25.37
CA ILE A 81 4.89 4.52 25.87
C ILE A 81 3.95 5.01 26.99
N ASN A 82 2.70 4.53 26.96
CA ASN A 82 1.57 4.95 27.82
C ASN A 82 1.07 6.38 27.56
N TYR A 83 1.35 6.92 26.37
CA TYR A 83 0.71 8.14 25.86
C TYR A 83 0.11 7.86 24.50
N ASN A 84 -0.82 8.72 24.08
CA ASN A 84 -1.24 8.77 22.69
C ASN A 84 -0.14 9.48 21.88
N PHE A 85 0.54 8.73 21.02
CA PHE A 85 1.56 9.23 20.11
C PHE A 85 0.98 9.41 18.71
N ASP A 86 1.60 10.32 17.96
CA ASP A 86 1.34 10.49 16.53
C ASP A 86 1.87 9.24 15.80
N TYR A 87 1.09 8.70 14.86
CA TYR A 87 1.46 7.53 14.07
C TYR A 87 1.08 7.71 12.61
N ASP A 88 1.74 6.97 11.72
CA ASP A 88 1.56 7.14 10.27
C ASP A 88 0.31 6.42 9.75
N TYR A 89 -0.83 7.12 9.78
CA TYR A 89 -2.07 6.67 9.13
C TYR A 89 -1.88 6.31 7.65
N ALA A 90 -1.04 7.05 6.91
CA ALA A 90 -0.84 6.80 5.48
C ALA A 90 -0.02 5.51 5.24
N ALA A 91 0.77 5.08 6.22
CA ALA A 91 1.44 3.79 6.18
C ALA A 91 0.43 2.63 6.31
N TYR A 92 -0.57 2.73 7.20
CA TYR A 92 -1.68 1.76 7.25
C TYR A 92 -2.46 1.68 5.93
N GLU A 93 -2.83 2.82 5.32
CA GLU A 93 -3.45 2.84 3.98
C GLU A 93 -2.58 2.14 2.92
N ALA A 94 -1.26 2.30 3.01
CA ALA A 94 -0.32 1.63 2.12
C ALA A 94 -0.29 0.11 2.34
N VAL A 95 -0.36 -0.35 3.60
CA VAL A 95 -0.50 -1.77 3.93
C VAL A 95 -1.79 -2.34 3.34
N GLU A 96 -2.94 -1.71 3.57
CA GLU A 96 -4.23 -2.16 3.03
C GLU A 96 -4.19 -2.28 1.49
N ARG A 97 -3.66 -1.25 0.83
CA ARG A 97 -3.55 -1.21 -0.64
C ARG A 97 -2.63 -2.30 -1.18
N ASN A 98 -1.50 -2.55 -0.53
CA ASN A 98 -0.52 -3.53 -0.99
C ASN A 98 -1.05 -4.97 -0.78
N LEU A 99 -1.67 -5.26 0.37
CA LEU A 99 -2.35 -6.53 0.63
C LEU A 99 -3.46 -6.79 -0.40
N THR A 100 -4.27 -5.76 -0.69
CA THR A 100 -5.29 -5.83 -1.75
C THR A 100 -4.68 -6.18 -3.11
N SER A 101 -3.52 -5.60 -3.44
CA SER A 101 -2.82 -5.83 -4.70
C SER A 101 -2.25 -7.24 -4.80
N LEU A 102 -1.65 -7.76 -3.71
CA LEU A 102 -1.21 -9.16 -3.64
C LEU A 102 -2.37 -10.14 -3.86
N ILE A 103 -3.51 -9.90 -3.22
CA ILE A 103 -4.70 -10.75 -3.38
C ILE A 103 -5.22 -10.72 -4.82
N LYS A 104 -5.25 -9.54 -5.46
CA LYS A 104 -5.62 -9.40 -6.89
C LYS A 104 -4.68 -10.20 -7.79
N GLN A 105 -3.39 -10.23 -7.48
CA GLN A 105 -2.37 -11.02 -8.17
C GLN A 105 -2.35 -12.51 -7.79
N LYS A 106 -3.39 -13.00 -7.10
CA LYS A 106 -3.52 -14.41 -6.63
C LYS A 106 -2.43 -14.83 -5.62
N GLN A 107 -1.76 -13.87 -4.99
CA GLN A 107 -0.74 -14.07 -3.97
C GLN A 107 -1.34 -14.08 -2.56
N LEU A 108 -2.44 -14.83 -2.37
CA LEU A 108 -3.17 -14.85 -1.09
C LEU A 108 -2.29 -15.35 0.06
N ARG A 109 -1.41 -16.34 -0.18
CA ARG A 109 -0.51 -16.85 0.87
C ARG A 109 0.49 -15.79 1.35
N LEU A 110 1.07 -15.01 0.44
CA LEU A 110 1.95 -13.90 0.81
C LEU A 110 1.18 -12.82 1.59
N ALA A 111 -0.05 -12.50 1.19
CA ALA A 111 -0.90 -11.58 1.95
C ALA A 111 -1.24 -12.11 3.35
N MET A 112 -1.47 -13.42 3.49
CA MET A 112 -1.65 -14.06 4.81
C MET A 112 -0.40 -13.92 5.67
N GLU A 113 0.79 -14.19 5.13
CA GLU A 113 2.05 -14.06 5.86
C GLU A 113 2.29 -12.62 6.34
N LEU A 114 2.14 -11.65 5.45
CA LEU A 114 2.29 -10.22 5.78
C LEU A 114 1.25 -9.74 6.79
N SER A 115 0.01 -10.26 6.74
CA SER A 115 -1.00 -9.93 7.74
C SER A 115 -0.61 -10.44 9.14
N LEU A 116 0.08 -11.59 9.23
CA LEU A 116 0.59 -12.07 10.51
C LEU A 116 1.75 -11.21 11.03
N GLU A 117 2.58 -10.64 10.15
CA GLU A 117 3.61 -9.65 10.52
C GLU A 117 2.95 -8.35 11.05
N LEU A 118 1.91 -7.88 10.37
CA LEU A 118 1.12 -6.72 10.81
C LEU A 118 0.48 -6.95 12.18
N MET A 119 -0.15 -8.11 12.41
CA MET A 119 -0.78 -8.41 13.70
C MET A 119 0.23 -8.39 14.85
N ASP A 120 1.41 -8.96 14.65
CA ASP A 120 2.45 -9.02 15.69
C ASP A 120 2.95 -7.63 16.07
N GLN A 121 3.34 -6.81 15.08
CA GLN A 121 3.87 -5.46 15.31
C GLN A 121 2.78 -4.46 15.69
N GLY A 122 1.63 -4.51 15.02
CA GLY A 122 0.50 -3.63 15.29
C GLY A 122 -0.08 -3.87 16.67
N SER A 123 -0.19 -5.14 17.10
CA SER A 123 -0.66 -5.42 18.46
C SER A 123 0.31 -4.96 19.53
N GLU A 124 1.62 -5.00 19.29
CA GLU A 124 2.61 -4.40 20.17
C GLU A 124 2.43 -2.89 20.26
N GLN A 125 2.24 -2.20 19.12
CA GLN A 125 1.99 -0.77 19.12
C GLN A 125 0.72 -0.39 19.91
N VAL A 126 -0.36 -1.17 19.78
CA VAL A 126 -1.60 -0.97 20.56
C VAL A 126 -1.33 -1.16 22.05
N GLU A 127 -0.57 -2.19 22.43
CA GLU A 127 -0.20 -2.45 23.83
C GLU A 127 0.55 -1.27 24.47
N MET A 128 1.32 -0.53 23.67
CA MET A 128 2.13 0.61 24.13
C MET A 128 1.36 1.95 24.13
N SER A 129 0.17 1.99 23.54
CA SER A 129 -0.70 3.17 23.48
C SER A 129 -1.67 3.19 24.67
N ASP A 130 -1.99 4.38 25.20
CA ASP A 130 -2.98 4.52 26.29
C ASP A 130 -4.41 4.19 25.81
N GLU A 131 -4.81 4.71 24.65
CA GLU A 131 -6.16 4.50 24.10
C GLU A 131 -6.23 3.48 22.96
N GLY A 132 -5.09 2.96 22.48
CA GLY A 132 -5.05 1.96 21.40
C GLY A 132 -5.55 2.51 20.06
N LEU A 133 -5.22 3.78 19.74
CA LEU A 133 -5.79 4.56 18.64
C LEU A 133 -5.68 3.92 17.24
N MET A 134 -4.76 2.99 17.04
CA MET A 134 -4.47 2.31 15.77
C MET A 134 -5.24 1.00 15.57
N THR A 135 -6.06 0.58 16.55
CA THR A 135 -6.80 -0.69 16.49
C THR A 135 -7.66 -0.80 15.23
N SER A 136 -8.40 0.26 14.88
CA SER A 136 -9.24 0.30 13.68
C SER A 136 -8.45 0.18 12.39
N ASP A 137 -7.30 0.84 12.29
CA ASP A 137 -6.48 0.85 11.07
C ASP A 137 -5.86 -0.54 10.83
N ILE A 138 -5.46 -1.22 11.92
CA ILE A 138 -5.03 -2.63 11.87
C ILE A 138 -6.20 -3.52 11.42
N GLU A 139 -7.38 -3.39 12.03
CA GLU A 139 -8.59 -4.13 11.67
C GLU A 139 -8.94 -4.00 10.18
N GLU A 140 -8.90 -2.78 9.64
CA GLU A 140 -9.21 -2.48 8.24
C GLU A 140 -8.23 -3.18 7.29
N CYS A 141 -6.93 -3.13 7.60
CA CYS A 141 -5.89 -3.85 6.86
C CYS A 141 -6.13 -5.37 6.85
N LEU A 142 -6.41 -5.95 8.03
CA LEU A 142 -6.65 -7.39 8.19
C LEU A 142 -7.96 -7.85 7.52
N ALA A 143 -8.98 -6.99 7.50
CA ALA A 143 -10.27 -7.26 6.90
C ALA A 143 -10.17 -7.55 5.40
N VAL A 144 -9.19 -7.00 4.68
CA VAL A 144 -8.95 -7.33 3.27
C VAL A 144 -8.64 -8.82 3.09
N VAL A 145 -7.72 -9.34 3.92
CA VAL A 145 -7.29 -10.74 3.87
C VAL A 145 -8.42 -11.66 4.31
N ALA A 146 -9.11 -11.33 5.40
CA ALA A 146 -10.25 -12.12 5.87
C ALA A 146 -11.39 -12.20 4.83
N ARG A 147 -11.69 -11.09 4.14
CA ARG A 147 -12.67 -11.07 3.04
C ARG A 147 -12.25 -11.97 1.88
N ALA A 148 -10.96 -12.03 1.57
CA ALA A 148 -10.43 -12.92 0.54
C ALA A 148 -10.50 -14.40 0.97
N LEU A 149 -10.15 -14.70 2.22
CA LEU A 149 -10.22 -16.06 2.79
C LEU A 149 -11.64 -16.63 2.77
N LYS A 150 -12.66 -15.80 3.04
CA LYS A 150 -14.08 -16.23 2.94
C LYS A 150 -14.47 -16.75 1.56
N LYS A 151 -13.74 -16.36 0.50
CA LYS A 151 -14.04 -16.66 -0.91
C LYS A 151 -12.98 -17.56 -1.56
N CYS A 152 -12.00 -18.04 -0.80
CA CYS A 152 -10.89 -18.81 -1.35
C CYS A 152 -11.17 -20.32 -1.38
N ASP A 153 -10.40 -21.03 -2.20
CA ASP A 153 -10.42 -22.49 -2.30
C ASP A 153 -9.25 -23.15 -1.52
N LEU A 154 -8.68 -22.44 -0.54
CA LEU A 154 -7.62 -23.00 0.31
C LEU A 154 -8.18 -24.12 1.20
N PRO A 155 -7.36 -25.12 1.57
CA PRO A 155 -7.76 -26.12 2.55
C PRO A 155 -8.22 -25.45 3.85
N ALA A 156 -9.33 -25.94 4.43
CA ALA A 156 -9.86 -25.42 5.69
C ALA A 156 -8.82 -25.39 6.81
N GLY A 157 -7.94 -26.40 6.86
CA GLY A 157 -6.83 -26.47 7.80
C GLY A 157 -5.86 -25.28 7.71
N ASP A 158 -5.58 -24.78 6.50
CA ASP A 158 -4.69 -23.63 6.30
C ASP A 158 -5.32 -22.35 6.87
N VAL A 159 -6.62 -22.15 6.65
CA VAL A 159 -7.35 -20.98 7.16
C VAL A 159 -7.47 -21.03 8.69
N VAL A 160 -7.78 -22.20 9.24
CA VAL A 160 -7.85 -22.40 10.70
C VAL A 160 -6.49 -22.18 11.35
N ALA A 161 -5.41 -22.70 10.74
CA ALA A 161 -4.05 -22.48 11.22
C ALA A 161 -3.66 -21.00 11.19
N TRP A 162 -3.98 -20.28 10.10
CA TRP A 162 -3.78 -18.85 10.03
C TRP A 162 -4.55 -18.09 11.12
N CYS A 163 -5.82 -18.44 11.37
CA CYS A 163 -6.56 -17.81 12.46
C CYS A 163 -5.93 -18.11 13.83
N ALA A 164 -5.36 -19.30 14.03
CA ALA A 164 -4.65 -19.68 15.25
C ALA A 164 -3.39 -18.84 15.46
N GLU A 165 -2.59 -18.67 14.41
CA GLU A 165 -1.39 -17.84 14.45
C GLU A 165 -1.71 -16.35 14.62
N MET A 166 -2.79 -15.84 14.02
CA MET A 166 -3.28 -14.48 14.27
C MET A 166 -3.57 -14.24 15.74
N ALA A 167 -4.39 -15.10 16.36
CA ALA A 167 -4.75 -14.97 17.76
C ALA A 167 -3.56 -15.14 18.71
N LYS A 168 -2.50 -15.83 18.29
CA LYS A 168 -1.27 -15.99 19.07
C LYS A 168 -0.39 -14.75 19.03
N ARG A 169 -0.44 -13.97 17.94
CA ARG A 169 0.34 -12.75 17.73
C ARG A 169 -0.38 -11.49 18.23
N ASP A 170 -1.68 -11.57 18.41
CA ASP A 170 -2.47 -10.53 19.08
C ASP A 170 -2.14 -10.51 20.59
N ARG A 171 -1.30 -9.57 21.00
CA ARG A 171 -0.84 -9.36 22.39
C ARG A 171 -1.93 -8.76 23.28
N VAL A 172 -2.81 -7.94 22.72
CA VAL A 172 -3.90 -7.30 23.47
C VAL A 172 -5.18 -8.15 23.46
N GLY A 173 -5.30 -9.07 22.52
CA GLY A 173 -6.27 -10.16 22.49
C GLY A 173 -7.66 -9.79 21.98
N PHE A 174 -7.84 -8.59 21.44
CA PHE A 174 -9.14 -8.09 20.99
C PHE A 174 -9.12 -7.41 19.62
N ILE A 175 -7.97 -7.30 18.93
CA ILE A 175 -7.87 -6.48 17.70
C ILE A 175 -8.72 -7.06 16.58
N PHE A 176 -8.83 -8.39 16.46
CA PHE A 176 -9.57 -9.00 15.34
C PHE A 176 -10.31 -10.26 15.76
N ASP A 177 -10.66 -10.36 17.04
CA ASP A 177 -11.13 -11.58 17.69
C ASP A 177 -12.47 -12.08 17.09
N GLN A 178 -13.42 -11.17 16.85
CA GLN A 178 -14.75 -11.48 16.31
C GLN A 178 -14.65 -12.02 14.88
N GLU A 179 -13.89 -11.36 14.02
CA GLU A 179 -13.67 -11.75 12.63
C GLU A 179 -12.95 -13.10 12.55
N LEU A 180 -11.93 -13.32 13.40
CA LEU A 180 -11.22 -14.60 13.47
C LEU A 180 -12.14 -15.73 13.95
N ALA A 181 -12.97 -15.50 14.96
CA ALA A 181 -13.95 -16.48 15.45
C ALA A 181 -15.00 -16.82 14.39
N ALA A 182 -15.50 -15.81 13.68
CA ALA A 182 -16.44 -15.98 12.57
C ALA A 182 -15.81 -16.75 11.41
N LEU A 183 -14.54 -16.46 11.09
CA LEU A 183 -13.81 -17.15 10.03
C LEU A 183 -13.54 -18.62 10.40
N ARG A 184 -13.06 -18.89 11.62
CA ARG A 184 -12.84 -20.28 12.09
C ARG A 184 -14.12 -21.10 12.03
N SER A 185 -15.23 -20.58 12.56
CA SER A 185 -16.53 -21.28 12.58
C SER A 185 -16.99 -21.72 11.18
N ARG A 186 -16.71 -20.92 10.16
CA ARG A 186 -17.05 -21.23 8.76
C ARG A 186 -16.25 -22.42 8.20
N PHE A 187 -15.03 -22.62 8.65
CA PHE A 187 -14.10 -23.64 8.11
C PHE A 187 -14.00 -24.89 8.99
N THR A 188 -14.56 -24.88 10.20
CA THR A 188 -14.63 -26.06 11.09
C THR A 188 -15.96 -26.79 11.04
N THR A 189 -16.97 -26.25 10.34
CA THR A 189 -18.29 -26.85 10.13
C THR A 189 -18.33 -27.58 8.80
#